data_AF-A0A7G2LY98-F1
#
_entry.id   AF-A0A7G2LY98-F1
#
_cell.length_a   1.000
_cell.length_b   1.000
_cell.length_c   1.000
_cell.angle_alpha   90.00
_cell.angle_beta   90.00
_cell.angle_gamma   90.00
#
_symmetry.space_group_name_H-M   'P 1'
#
loop_
_entity.id
_entity.type
_entity.pdbx_description
1 polymer ?
#
loop_
_entity_poly.entity_id
_entity_poly.type
_entity_poly.pdbx_seq_one_letter_code
_entity_poly.pdbx_strand_id
1 'polypeptide(L)' 'QGFAFGMGIDRIAMLKYGIPDLRAFFDSDLRWLRHYGFASLDQPNLHGGLSR' A
#
# COMPACT_ATOMS: atom_id res chain seq x y z
N GLN A 1 10.83 32.84 -4.48
CA GLN A 1 11.27 31.58 -5.12
C GLN A 1 10.58 30.43 -4.40
N GLY A 2 10.07 29.43 -5.12
CA GLY A 2 9.38 28.29 -4.53
C GLY A 2 9.84 26.98 -5.17
N PHE A 3 9.83 25.90 -4.40
CA PHE A 3 10.15 24.56 -4.86
C PHE A 3 8.88 23.70 -4.81
N ALA A 4 8.76 22.79 -5.76
CA ALA A 4 7.74 21.74 -5.76
C ALA A 4 8.44 20.39 -5.95
N PHE A 5 7.91 19.35 -5.31
CA PHE A 5 8.36 17.98 -5.48
C PHE A 5 7.14 17.07 -5.69
N GLY A 6 7.38 15.93 -6.34
CA GLY A 6 6.39 14.89 -6.55
C GLY A 6 7.09 13.54 -6.60
N MET A 7 6.51 12.55 -5.94
CA MET A 7 7.00 11.18 -5.98
C MET A 7 5.82 10.22 -6.17
N GLY A 8 6.01 9.20 -6.99
CA GLY A 8 4.99 8.18 -7.24
C GLY A 8 4.95 7.19 -6.08
N ILE A 9 3.79 7.06 -5.43
CA ILE A 9 3.56 6.10 -4.34
C ILE A 9 3.81 4.65 -4.79
N ASP A 10 3.54 4.35 -6.06
CA ASP A 10 3.67 3.02 -6.65
C ASP A 10 5.11 2.55 -6.65
N ARG A 11 6.06 3.44 -6.97
CA ARG A 11 7.49 3.11 -7.00
C ARG A 11 8.04 2.88 -5.60
N ILE A 12 7.58 3.66 -4.63
CA ILE A 12 7.95 3.46 -3.23
C ILE A 12 7.41 2.12 -2.73
N ALA A 13 6.14 1.80 -3.04
CA ALA A 13 5.52 0.55 -2.65
C ALA A 13 6.24 -0.66 -3.27
N MET A 14 6.57 -0.60 -4.56
CA MET A 14 7.33 -1.65 -5.24
C MET A 14 8.69 -1.91 -4.59
N LEU A 15 9.43 -0.85 -4.26
CA LEU A 15 10.74 -0.99 -3.60
C LEU A 15 10.62 -1.46 -2.15
N LYS A 16 9.65 -0.94 -1.41
CA LYS A 16 9.45 -1.26 0.01
C LYS A 16 8.98 -2.70 0.23
N TYR A 17 8.08 -3.18 -0.63
CA TYR A 17 7.41 -4.47 -0.47
C TYR A 17 7.88 -5.53 -1.47
N GLY A 18 8.89 -5.22 -2.30
CA GLY A 18 9.46 -6.14 -3.28
C GLY A 18 8.47 -6.57 -4.37
N ILE A 19 7.52 -5.70 -4.72
CA ILE A 19 6.46 -6.04 -5.69
C ILE A 19 7.06 -6.00 -7.11
N PRO A 20 7.04 -7.11 -7.87
CA PRO A 20 7.78 -7.23 -9.11
C PRO A 20 7.14 -6.51 -10.30
N ASP A 21 5.81 -6.32 -10.31
CA ASP A 21 5.10 -5.70 -11.44
C ASP A 21 3.99 -4.76 -10.93
N LEU A 22 3.88 -3.59 -11.58
CA LEU A 22 2.89 -2.54 -11.28
C LEU A 22 1.45 -2.99 -11.56
N ARG A 23 1.24 -3.88 -12.53
CA ARG A 23 -0.08 -4.39 -12.93
C ARG A 23 -0.83 -5.03 -11.78
N ALA A 24 -0.11 -5.61 -10.81
CA ALA A 24 -0.69 -6.21 -9.62
C ALA A 24 -1.58 -5.22 -8.83
N PHE A 25 -1.33 -3.91 -8.91
CA PHE A 25 -2.16 -2.90 -8.26
C PHE A 25 -3.53 -2.67 -8.95
N PHE A 26 -3.66 -3.01 -10.23
CA PHE A 26 -4.86 -2.72 -11.04
C PHE A 26 -5.66 -3.97 -11.43
N ASP A 27 -5.06 -5.17 -11.31
CA ASP A 27 -5.66 -6.45 -11.73
C ASP A 27 -6.77 -6.95 -10.78
N SER A 28 -6.99 -6.28 -9.65
CA SER A 28 -8.05 -6.61 -8.67
C SER A 28 -8.01 -8.06 -8.13
N ASP A 29 -6.83 -8.68 -8.05
CA ASP A 29 -6.68 -10.05 -7.52
C ASP A 29 -6.94 -10.09 -5.99
N LEU A 30 -7.96 -10.84 -5.58
CA LEU A 30 -8.33 -11.03 -4.18
C LEU A 30 -7.22 -11.65 -3.32
N ARG A 31 -6.36 -12.50 -3.89
CA ARG A 31 -5.21 -13.08 -3.18
C ARG A 31 -4.17 -12.02 -2.89
N TRP A 32 -3.94 -11.13 -3.85
CA TRP A 32 -3.05 -9.99 -3.68
C TRP A 32 -3.61 -9.01 -2.63
N LEU A 33 -4.90 -8.67 -2.73
CA LEU A 33 -5.59 -7.81 -1.77
C LEU A 33 -5.60 -8.40 -0.35
N ARG A 34 -5.64 -9.73 -0.19
CA ARG A 34 -5.52 -10.36 1.13
C ARG A 34 -4.11 -10.33 1.70
N HIS A 35 -3.08 -10.30 0.84
CA HIS A 35 -1.68 -10.31 1.28
C HIS A 35 -1.16 -8.90 1.58
N TYR A 36 -1.51 -7.92 0.74
CA TYR A 36 -1.03 -6.54 0.86
C TYR A 36 -2.11 -5.52 1.25
N GLY A 37 -3.38 -5.86 1.08
CA GLY A 37 -4.49 -4.98 1.43
C GLY A 37 -4.80 -5.01 2.93
N PHE A 38 -5.61 -4.05 3.35
CA PHE A 38 -6.09 -3.89 4.71
C PHE A 38 -7.61 -4.04 4.73
N ALA A 39 -8.20 -4.51 5.84
CA ALA A 39 -9.66 -4.49 5.94
C ALA A 39 -10.11 -3.05 6.21
N SER A 40 -11.08 -2.58 5.43
CA SER A 40 -11.60 -1.21 5.54
C SER A 40 -12.29 -0.90 6.88
N LEU A 41 -12.63 -1.94 7.66
CA LEU A 41 -13.23 -1.83 8.98
C LEU A 41 -12.22 -2.00 10.12
N ASP A 42 -10.95 -2.27 9.83
CA ASP A 42 -9.93 -2.36 10.87
C ASP A 42 -9.65 -0.94 11.38
N GLN A 43 -10.11 -0.64 12.60
CA GLN A 43 -9.85 0.63 13.24
C GLN A 43 -8.48 0.57 13.92
N PRO A 44 -7.51 1.40 13.48
CA PRO A 44 -6.20 1.42 14.12
C PRO A 44 -6.34 1.91 15.55
N ASN A 45 -5.85 1.12 16.51
CA ASN A 45 -5.73 1.54 17.90
C ASN A 45 -4.29 2.00 18.20
N LEU A 46 -4.12 2.88 19.20
CA LEU A 46 -2.82 3.49 19.51
C LEU A 46 -1.78 2.46 20.00
N HIS A 47 -2.24 1.35 20.57
CA HIS A 47 -1.39 0.34 21.23
C HIS A 47 -1.01 -0.84 20.32
N GLY A 48 -1.78 -1.16 19.29
CA GLY A 48 -1.64 -2.38 18.48
C GLY A 48 -1.76 -2.17 16.97
N GLY A 49 -2.03 -0.95 16.48
CA GLY A 49 -2.14 -0.67 15.05
C GLY A 49 -3.39 -1.29 14.41
N LEU A 50 -3.28 -1.75 13.16
CA LEU A 50 -4.33 -2.42 12.37
C LEU A 50 -4.45 -3.92 12.69
N SER A 51 -4.41 -4.29 13.96
CA SER A 51 -4.61 -5.69 14.37
C SER A 51 -6.06 -5.91 14.80
N ARG A 52 -6.65 -7.01 14.32
CA ARG A 52 -7.77 -7.66 15.04
C ARG A 52 -7.30 -8.14 16.40
#